data_AF-I4Z383-F1
#
_entry.id   AF-I4Z383-F1
#
_cell.length_a   1.000
_cell.length_b   1.000
_cell.length_c   1.000
_cell.angle_alpha   90.00
_cell.angle_beta   90.00
_cell.angle_gamma   90.00
#
_symmetry.space_group_name_H-M   'P 1'
#
loop_
_entity.id
_entity.type
_entity.pdbx_description
1 polymer ?
#
loop_
_entity_poly.entity_id
_entity_poly.type
_entity_poly.pdbx_seq_one_letter_code
_entity_poly.pdbx_strand_id
1 'polypeptide(L)'
;MSRQPNEPSFDLRRALYAVLGQDLTQIHGLGPSLALKLGAECGTDLTAWPSAKHFTSWLCLAPGNKISGGRVLSSRTRRSGSRAAALLRLAAVTVGKTETALGAFYRRLSTRIGKAKAVTATARKIAVLFYNALRHGMDYADPGASYYEERYRKRVIDNLHRRAKAFGFVLQAVAADASTGAVS
;
A
#
# COMPACT_ATOMS: atom_id res chain seq x y z
N MET A 1 -19.34 10.94 -9.09
CA MET A 1 -19.25 9.85 -8.08
C MET A 1 -20.59 9.13 -8.06
N SER A 2 -20.67 7.88 -8.50
CA SER A 2 -21.92 7.10 -8.50
C SER A 2 -22.20 6.56 -7.10
N ARG A 3 -23.37 6.89 -6.53
CA ARG A 3 -23.85 6.41 -5.23
C ARG A 3 -23.91 4.87 -5.23
N GLN A 4 -23.33 4.24 -4.22
CA GLN A 4 -23.40 2.77 -4.10
C GLN A 4 -24.81 2.37 -3.58
N PRO A 5 -25.39 1.25 -4.04
CA PRO A 5 -26.77 0.87 -3.72
C PRO A 5 -27.05 0.61 -2.22
N ASN A 6 -26.04 0.66 -1.34
CA ASN A 6 -26.15 0.47 0.11
C ASN A 6 -25.44 1.58 0.91
N GLU A 7 -25.34 2.78 0.34
CA GLU A 7 -24.72 3.91 1.02
C GLU A 7 -25.72 4.57 1.99
N PRO A 8 -25.34 4.84 3.26
CA PRO A 8 -26.23 5.50 4.21
C PRO A 8 -26.80 6.81 3.67
N SER A 9 -28.01 7.17 4.11
CA SER A 9 -28.71 8.37 3.63
C SER A 9 -28.12 9.68 4.16
N PHE A 10 -27.29 9.63 5.19
CA PHE A 10 -26.68 10.78 5.85
C PHE A 10 -25.20 10.96 5.47
N ASP A 11 -24.63 12.12 5.80
CA ASP A 11 -23.20 12.42 5.57
C ASP A 11 -22.29 11.56 6.45
N LEU A 12 -21.94 10.39 5.93
CA LEU A 12 -21.12 9.41 6.62
C LEU A 12 -19.70 9.91 6.86
N ARG A 13 -19.15 10.74 5.96
CA ARG A 13 -17.79 11.27 6.12
C ARG A 13 -17.72 12.18 7.34
N ARG A 14 -18.68 13.10 7.47
CA ARG A 14 -18.77 14.00 8.64
C ARG A 14 -19.01 13.22 9.94
N ALA A 15 -19.89 12.23 9.93
CA ALA A 15 -20.16 11.40 11.09
C ALA A 15 -18.91 10.62 11.53
N LEU A 16 -18.18 10.02 10.59
CA LEU A 16 -16.93 9.31 10.88
C LEU A 16 -15.85 10.24 11.41
N TYR A 17 -15.73 11.44 10.85
CA TYR A 17 -14.78 12.43 11.35
C TYR A 17 -15.08 12.81 12.80
N ALA A 18 -16.36 12.97 13.16
CA ALA A 18 -16.75 13.26 14.55
C ALA A 18 -16.42 12.12 15.53
N VAL A 19 -16.51 10.86 15.08
CA VAL A 19 -16.24 9.68 15.93
C VAL A 19 -14.75 9.34 16.01
N LEU A 20 -14.04 9.41 14.88
CA LEU A 20 -12.64 8.97 14.76
C LEU A 20 -11.64 10.12 14.96
N GLY A 21 -12.09 11.36 14.89
CA GLY A 21 -11.25 12.56 14.94
C GLY A 21 -10.33 12.74 13.73
N GLN A 22 -10.45 11.88 12.71
CA GLN A 22 -9.54 11.79 11.56
C GLN A 22 -10.31 11.49 10.28
N ASP A 23 -9.96 12.15 9.18
CA ASP A 23 -10.58 11.92 7.88
C ASP A 23 -9.87 10.79 7.12
N LEU A 24 -10.29 9.56 7.38
CA LEU A 24 -9.74 8.38 6.71
C LEU A 24 -10.03 8.33 5.20
N THR A 25 -10.95 9.18 4.70
CA THR A 25 -11.30 9.20 3.27
C THR A 25 -10.21 9.81 2.39
N GLN A 26 -9.23 10.50 3.00
CA GLN A 26 -8.04 10.98 2.33
C GLN A 26 -7.18 9.82 1.78
N ILE A 27 -7.20 8.66 2.44
CA ILE A 27 -6.48 7.48 1.97
C ILE A 27 -7.20 6.93 0.73
N HIS A 28 -6.55 7.03 -0.43
CA HIS A 28 -7.11 6.49 -1.66
C HIS A 28 -7.49 5.01 -1.51
N GLY A 29 -8.72 4.69 -1.92
CA GLY A 29 -9.31 3.36 -1.78
C GLY A 29 -10.16 3.16 -0.52
N LEU A 30 -10.07 4.06 0.47
CA LEU A 30 -10.91 4.04 1.65
C LEU A 30 -12.05 5.06 1.51
N GLY A 31 -13.16 4.65 0.88
CA GLY A 31 -14.38 5.46 0.90
C GLY A 31 -15.04 5.48 2.28
N PRO A 32 -15.98 6.42 2.54
CA PRO A 32 -16.68 6.52 3.83
C PRO A 32 -17.27 5.21 4.32
N SER A 33 -17.99 4.48 3.45
CA SER A 33 -18.59 3.18 3.77
C SER A 33 -17.56 2.10 4.13
N LEU A 34 -16.37 2.16 3.54
CA LEU A 34 -15.30 1.22 3.84
C LEU A 34 -14.59 1.57 5.15
N ALA A 35 -14.37 2.85 5.39
CA ALA A 35 -13.84 3.36 6.66
C ALA A 35 -14.77 3.01 7.83
N LEU A 36 -16.09 3.16 7.67
CA LEU A 36 -17.07 2.72 8.67
C LEU A 36 -16.95 1.23 8.97
N LYS A 37 -16.94 0.38 7.94
CA LYS A 37 -16.82 -1.08 8.13
C LYS A 37 -15.50 -1.47 8.78
N LEU A 38 -14.40 -0.81 8.43
CA LEU A 38 -13.10 -1.05 9.08
C LEU A 38 -13.10 -0.58 10.54
N GLY A 39 -13.68 0.59 10.83
CA GLY A 39 -13.86 1.06 12.20
C GLY A 39 -14.73 0.13 13.04
N ALA A 40 -15.79 -0.43 12.46
CA ALA A 40 -16.65 -1.41 13.14
C ALA A 40 -15.93 -2.73 13.45
N GLU A 41 -15.03 -3.18 12.57
CA GLU A 41 -14.29 -4.45 12.74
C GLU A 41 -13.03 -4.30 13.61
N CYS A 42 -12.37 -3.14 13.57
CA CYS A 42 -11.11 -2.89 14.27
C CYS A 42 -11.28 -2.09 15.56
N GLY A 43 -12.42 -1.43 15.75
CA GLY A 43 -12.61 -0.41 16.78
C GLY A 43 -12.06 0.95 16.36
N THR A 44 -12.35 1.95 17.19
CA THR A 44 -11.83 3.33 17.06
C THR A 44 -10.44 3.47 17.69
N ASP A 45 -10.14 2.63 18.69
CA ASP A 45 -8.85 2.58 19.34
C ASP A 45 -8.03 1.36 18.89
N LEU A 46 -6.86 1.60 18.32
CA LEU A 46 -5.93 0.57 17.87
C LEU A 46 -4.79 0.33 18.88
N THR A 47 -4.93 0.75 20.14
CA THR A 47 -3.96 0.55 21.24
C THR A 47 -3.55 -0.90 21.47
N ALA A 48 -4.47 -1.84 21.23
CA ALA A 48 -4.22 -3.27 21.34
C ALA A 48 -3.06 -3.77 20.46
N TRP A 49 -2.72 -3.06 19.38
CA TRP A 49 -1.55 -3.34 18.57
C TRP A 49 -0.44 -2.32 18.88
N PRO A 50 0.75 -2.75 19.37
CA PRO A 50 1.85 -1.82 19.64
C PRO A 50 2.44 -1.18 18.39
N SER A 51 2.27 -1.81 17.22
CA SER A 51 2.75 -1.25 15.95
C SER A 51 1.94 -1.74 14.76
N ALA A 52 2.05 -1.02 13.63
CA ALA A 52 1.42 -1.42 12.37
C ALA A 52 1.84 -2.83 11.90
N LYS A 53 3.01 -3.34 12.33
CA LYS A 53 3.43 -4.72 12.05
C LYS A 53 2.53 -5.74 12.76
N HIS A 54 2.16 -5.48 14.02
CA HIS A 54 1.24 -6.33 14.77
C HIS A 54 -0.16 -6.29 14.14
N PHE A 55 -0.66 -5.10 13.79
CA PHE A 55 -1.95 -4.93 13.14
C PHE A 55 -2.02 -5.70 11.79
N THR A 56 -1.02 -5.54 10.93
CA THR A 56 -0.97 -6.26 9.64
C THR A 56 -0.75 -7.76 9.78
N SER A 57 -0.13 -8.22 10.87
CA SER A 57 -0.01 -9.64 11.19
C SER A 57 -1.35 -10.22 11.63
N TRP A 58 -2.11 -9.50 12.47
CA TRP A 58 -3.46 -9.86 12.91
C TRP A 58 -4.44 -9.97 11.73
N LEU A 59 -4.36 -9.05 10.76
CA LEU A 59 -5.12 -9.12 9.50
C LEU A 59 -4.69 -10.27 8.57
N CYS A 60 -3.61 -11.00 8.89
CA CYS A 60 -2.99 -11.99 8.01
C CYS A 60 -2.58 -11.42 6.63
N LEU A 61 -2.16 -10.15 6.60
CA LEU A 61 -1.60 -9.47 5.42
C LEU A 61 -0.07 -9.47 5.42
N ALA A 62 0.55 -9.74 6.57
CA ALA A 62 1.98 -9.95 6.68
C ALA A 62 2.39 -11.32 6.07
N PRO A 63 3.59 -11.42 5.46
CA PRO A 63 4.15 -12.71 5.07
C PRO A 63 4.30 -13.61 6.31
N GLY A 64 4.00 -14.90 6.15
CA GLY A 64 4.22 -15.88 7.20
C GLY A 64 5.70 -16.26 7.26
N ASN A 65 6.16 -16.73 8.41
CA ASN A 65 7.50 -17.30 8.60
C ASN A 65 7.36 -18.62 9.36
N LYS A 66 6.98 -19.71 8.66
CA LYS A 66 6.92 -21.04 9.27
C LYS A 66 8.35 -21.59 9.35
N ILE A 67 8.95 -21.56 10.54
CA ILE A 67 10.33 -21.99 10.78
C ILE A 67 10.31 -23.21 11.71
N SER A 68 11.10 -24.23 11.40
CA SER A 68 11.38 -25.37 12.28
C SER A 68 12.83 -25.79 12.11
N GLY A 69 13.51 -26.16 13.20
CA GLY A 69 14.92 -26.58 13.17
C GLY A 69 15.86 -25.57 12.49
N GLY A 70 15.60 -24.27 12.63
CA GLY A 70 16.40 -23.20 12.00
C GLY A 70 16.18 -23.02 10.50
N ARG A 71 15.27 -23.77 9.86
CA ARG A 71 14.96 -23.66 8.42
C ARG A 71 13.57 -23.07 8.19
N VAL A 72 13.45 -22.20 7.19
CA VAL A 72 12.16 -21.66 6.73
C VAL A 72 11.44 -22.73 5.91
N LEU A 73 10.40 -23.33 6.49
CA LEU A 73 9.54 -24.31 5.84
C LEU A 73 8.54 -23.65 4.88
N SER A 74 8.08 -22.44 5.20
CA SER A 74 7.16 -21.70 4.32
C SER A 74 7.14 -20.21 4.63
N SER A 75 7.07 -19.40 3.57
CA SER A 75 6.90 -17.95 3.63
C SER A 75 5.51 -17.47 3.18
N ARG A 76 4.56 -18.40 3.00
CA ARG A 76 3.23 -18.09 2.46
C ARG A 76 2.43 -17.24 3.44
N THR A 77 1.72 -16.25 2.94
CA THR A 77 0.75 -15.48 3.73
C THR A 77 -0.33 -16.41 4.27
N ARG A 78 -0.69 -16.23 5.55
CA ARG A 78 -1.74 -17.03 6.20
C ARG A 78 -3.09 -16.80 5.51
N ARG A 79 -3.93 -17.84 5.45
CA ARG A 79 -5.33 -17.66 5.09
C ARG A 79 -6.03 -16.86 6.18
N SER A 80 -6.96 -15.99 5.79
CA SER A 80 -7.65 -15.09 6.72
C SER A 80 -9.15 -15.18 6.49
N GLY A 81 -9.91 -15.39 7.56
CA GLY A 81 -11.36 -15.17 7.59
C GLY A 81 -11.75 -13.74 8.00
N SER A 82 -10.77 -12.85 8.24
CA SER A 82 -11.02 -11.48 8.67
C SER A 82 -11.74 -10.69 7.58
N ARG A 83 -12.91 -10.14 7.93
CA ARG A 83 -13.67 -9.22 7.07
C ARG A 83 -12.87 -7.96 6.78
N ALA A 84 -12.21 -7.37 7.78
CA ALA A 84 -11.32 -6.23 7.61
C ALA A 84 -10.22 -6.50 6.56
N ALA A 85 -9.59 -7.67 6.60
CA ALA A 85 -8.59 -8.04 5.60
C ALA A 85 -9.18 -8.19 4.19
N ALA A 86 -10.39 -8.71 4.06
CA ALA A 86 -11.10 -8.80 2.78
C ALA A 86 -11.44 -7.41 2.22
N LEU A 87 -11.95 -6.50 3.06
CA LEU A 87 -12.26 -5.11 2.73
C LEU A 87 -11.02 -4.36 2.22
N LEU A 88 -9.87 -4.53 2.89
CA LEU A 88 -8.61 -3.92 2.46
C LEU A 88 -8.10 -4.49 1.13
N ARG A 89 -8.34 -5.78 0.84
CA ARG A 89 -8.01 -6.37 -0.47
C ARG A 89 -8.93 -5.83 -1.57
N LEU A 90 -10.21 -5.58 -1.29
CA LEU A 90 -11.12 -4.93 -2.24
C LEU A 90 -10.65 -3.50 -2.55
N ALA A 91 -10.30 -2.71 -1.53
CA ALA A 91 -9.70 -1.39 -1.72
C ALA A 91 -8.41 -1.44 -2.55
N ALA A 92 -7.55 -2.42 -2.31
CA ALA A 92 -6.32 -2.57 -3.08
C ALA A 92 -6.58 -2.80 -4.58
N VAL A 93 -7.63 -3.55 -4.94
CA VAL A 93 -7.99 -3.79 -6.35
C VAL A 93 -8.51 -2.52 -7.01
N THR A 94 -9.33 -1.72 -6.31
CA THR A 94 -9.88 -0.48 -6.86
C THR A 94 -8.80 0.59 -7.03
N VAL A 95 -7.93 0.76 -6.02
CA VAL A 95 -6.78 1.68 -6.05
C VAL A 95 -5.79 1.31 -7.13
N GLY A 96 -5.63 0.01 -7.43
CA GLY A 96 -4.75 -0.45 -8.50
C GLY A 96 -5.08 0.12 -9.89
N LYS A 97 -6.31 0.63 -10.08
CA LYS A 97 -6.79 1.22 -11.34
C LYS A 97 -6.70 2.75 -11.38
N THR A 98 -6.20 3.41 -10.33
CA THR A 98 -6.15 4.88 -10.25
C THR A 98 -4.73 5.41 -10.47
N GLU A 99 -4.59 6.67 -10.88
CA GLU A 99 -3.30 7.37 -11.06
C GLU A 99 -2.76 7.95 -9.75
N THR A 100 -2.68 7.11 -8.73
CA THR A 100 -2.20 7.45 -7.38
C THR A 100 -0.86 6.77 -7.09
N ALA A 101 -0.14 7.20 -6.05
CA ALA A 101 1.10 6.54 -5.63
C ALA A 101 0.88 5.06 -5.26
N LEU A 102 -0.27 4.75 -4.65
CA LEU A 102 -0.68 3.37 -4.34
C LEU A 102 -1.04 2.57 -5.60
N GLY A 103 -1.69 3.20 -6.58
CA GLY A 103 -1.97 2.60 -7.88
C GLY A 103 -0.70 2.24 -8.65
N ALA A 104 0.25 3.17 -8.74
CA ALA A 104 1.58 2.93 -9.34
C ALA A 104 2.33 1.79 -8.62
N PHE A 105 2.27 1.76 -7.27
CA PHE A 105 2.82 0.65 -6.48
C PHE A 105 2.21 -0.70 -6.87
N TYR A 106 0.88 -0.77 -6.96
CA TYR A 106 0.15 -1.99 -7.30
C TYR A 106 0.50 -2.46 -8.72
N ARG A 107 0.43 -1.59 -9.73
CA ARG A 107 0.66 -1.94 -11.14
C ARG A 107 2.05 -2.55 -11.32
N ARG A 108 3.09 -1.87 -10.86
CA ARG A 108 4.48 -2.36 -10.95
C ARG A 108 4.69 -3.65 -10.16
N LEU A 109 4.05 -3.80 -8.99
CA LEU A 109 4.19 -5.04 -8.24
C LEU A 109 3.45 -6.20 -8.93
N SER A 110 2.30 -5.93 -9.54
CA SER A 110 1.49 -6.93 -10.23
C SER A 110 2.20 -7.49 -11.47
N THR A 111 2.95 -6.67 -12.21
CA THR A 111 3.76 -7.14 -13.35
C THR A 111 4.93 -7.99 -12.90
N ARG A 112 5.55 -7.67 -11.75
CA ARG A 112 6.73 -8.40 -11.25
C ARG A 112 6.41 -9.72 -10.56
N ILE A 113 5.36 -9.78 -9.73
CA ILE A 113 5.09 -10.94 -8.86
C ILE A 113 3.68 -11.52 -9.01
N GLY A 114 2.89 -11.02 -9.95
CA GLY A 114 1.51 -11.44 -10.19
C GLY A 114 0.47 -10.68 -9.36
N LYS A 115 -0.75 -10.59 -9.92
CA LYS A 115 -1.87 -9.81 -9.37
C LYS A 115 -2.24 -10.19 -7.94
N ALA A 116 -2.37 -11.49 -7.64
CA ALA A 116 -2.80 -11.95 -6.31
C ALA A 116 -1.86 -11.51 -5.18
N LYS A 117 -0.54 -11.59 -5.41
CA LYS A 117 0.46 -11.13 -4.42
C LYS A 117 0.47 -9.60 -4.32
N ALA A 118 0.31 -8.91 -5.45
CA ALA A 118 0.24 -7.44 -5.48
C ALA A 118 -0.98 -6.89 -4.71
N VAL A 119 -2.16 -7.52 -4.82
CA VAL A 119 -3.34 -7.16 -4.03
C VAL A 119 -3.04 -7.26 -2.53
N THR A 120 -2.46 -8.37 -2.08
CA THR A 120 -2.16 -8.57 -0.65
C THR A 120 -1.13 -7.57 -0.14
N ALA A 121 -0.07 -7.30 -0.91
CA ALA A 121 0.94 -6.33 -0.54
C ALA A 121 0.40 -4.88 -0.51
N THR A 122 -0.50 -4.54 -1.44
CA THR A 122 -1.14 -3.22 -1.49
C THR A 122 -2.14 -3.06 -0.34
N ALA A 123 -2.94 -4.09 -0.05
CA ALA A 123 -3.81 -4.12 1.13
C ALA A 123 -3.02 -3.93 2.42
N ARG A 124 -1.84 -4.57 2.54
CA ARG A 124 -0.93 -4.34 3.67
C ARG A 124 -0.48 -2.88 3.76
N LYS A 125 -0.20 -2.24 2.62
CA LYS A 125 0.22 -0.83 2.58
C LYS A 125 -0.91 0.11 3.03
N ILE A 126 -2.14 -0.14 2.57
CA ILE A 126 -3.34 0.60 2.99
C ILE A 126 -3.59 0.40 4.49
N ALA A 127 -3.46 -0.84 5.01
CA ALA A 127 -3.63 -1.14 6.43
C ALA A 127 -2.65 -0.38 7.33
N VAL A 128 -1.39 -0.21 6.88
CA VAL A 128 -0.39 0.60 7.61
C VAL A 128 -0.79 2.07 7.63
N LEU A 129 -1.28 2.61 6.51
CA LEU A 129 -1.76 4.00 6.46
C LEU A 129 -2.96 4.20 7.38
N PHE A 130 -3.94 3.28 7.34
CA PHE A 130 -5.10 3.29 8.23
C PHE A 130 -4.69 3.27 9.71
N TYR A 131 -3.78 2.37 10.09
CA TYR A 131 -3.27 2.28 11.45
C TYR A 131 -2.58 3.57 11.90
N ASN A 132 -1.71 4.14 11.05
CA ASN A 132 -0.98 5.36 11.38
C ASN A 132 -1.90 6.59 11.45
N ALA A 133 -2.91 6.67 10.57
CA ALA A 133 -3.89 7.74 10.59
C ALA A 133 -4.68 7.73 11.91
N LEU A 134 -5.21 6.56 12.31
CA LEU A 134 -5.96 6.46 13.57
C LEU A 134 -5.09 6.59 14.82
N ARG A 135 -3.89 6.01 14.82
CA ARG A 135 -3.06 5.98 16.03
C ARG A 135 -2.25 7.25 16.26
N HIS A 136 -1.85 7.94 15.20
CA HIS A 136 -0.93 9.07 15.26
C HIS A 136 -1.50 10.36 14.65
N GLY A 137 -2.74 10.35 14.16
CA GLY A 137 -3.34 11.52 13.52
C GLY A 137 -2.61 11.95 12.25
N MET A 138 -2.09 10.98 11.50
CA MET A 138 -1.31 11.27 10.30
C MET A 138 -2.24 11.63 9.13
N ASP A 139 -2.15 12.88 8.66
CA ASP A 139 -2.79 13.30 7.42
C ASP A 139 -2.12 12.62 6.22
N TYR A 140 -2.92 11.87 5.45
CA TYR A 140 -2.44 11.28 4.21
C TYR A 140 -2.58 12.26 3.05
N ALA A 141 -1.45 12.70 2.50
CA ALA A 141 -1.39 13.39 1.22
C ALA A 141 -0.78 12.44 0.17
N ASP A 142 -1.50 12.18 -0.93
CA ASP A 142 -0.96 11.37 -2.00
C ASP A 142 0.09 12.16 -2.79
N PRO A 143 1.35 11.71 -2.84
CA PRO A 143 2.37 12.41 -3.58
C PRO A 143 2.26 12.18 -5.10
N GLY A 144 1.29 11.37 -5.55
CA GLY A 144 1.07 11.04 -6.95
C GLY A 144 1.91 9.88 -7.49
N ALA A 145 1.55 9.42 -8.69
CA ALA A 145 2.22 8.31 -9.37
C ALA A 145 3.67 8.65 -9.77
N SER A 146 3.91 9.85 -10.31
CA SER A 146 5.23 10.32 -10.76
C SER A 146 6.26 10.35 -9.62
N TYR A 147 5.91 10.93 -8.48
CA TYR A 147 6.78 10.96 -7.29
C TYR A 147 7.16 9.54 -6.84
N TYR A 148 6.20 8.61 -6.89
CA TYR A 148 6.43 7.23 -6.52
C TYR A 148 7.41 6.53 -7.48
N GLU A 149 7.28 6.79 -8.78
CA GLU A 149 8.14 6.27 -9.83
C GLU A 149 9.56 6.83 -9.76
N GLU A 150 9.72 8.14 -9.53
CA GLU A 150 11.02 8.79 -9.34
C GLU A 150 11.79 8.21 -8.15
N ARG A 151 11.12 8.07 -7.00
CA ARG A 151 11.75 7.50 -5.81
C ARG A 151 12.09 6.03 -6.00
N TYR A 152 11.31 5.31 -6.81
CA TYR A 152 11.65 3.95 -7.20
C TYR A 152 12.88 3.91 -8.11
N ARG A 153 12.92 4.77 -9.15
CA ARG A 153 14.06 4.89 -10.06
C ARG A 153 15.34 5.19 -9.30
N LYS A 154 15.31 6.16 -8.36
CA LYS A 154 16.44 6.47 -7.47
C LYS A 154 16.91 5.24 -6.70
N ARG A 155 16.00 4.50 -6.04
CA ARG A 155 16.35 3.27 -5.31
C ARG A 155 16.95 2.19 -6.21
N VAL A 156 16.48 2.05 -7.44
CA VAL A 156 17.02 1.08 -8.40
C VAL A 156 18.45 1.48 -8.75
N ILE A 157 18.69 2.75 -9.09
CA ILE A 157 20.01 3.29 -9.40
C ILE A 157 20.96 3.12 -8.20
N ASP A 158 20.52 3.43 -6.97
CA ASP A 158 21.33 3.25 -5.76
C ASP A 158 21.69 1.78 -5.51
N ASN A 159 20.77 0.85 -5.80
CA ASN A 159 21.06 -0.59 -5.73
C ASN A 159 22.05 -1.02 -6.81
N LEU A 160 21.97 -0.47 -8.02
CA LEU A 160 22.91 -0.76 -9.11
C LEU A 160 24.32 -0.27 -8.76
N HIS A 161 24.47 0.94 -8.24
CA HIS A 161 25.76 1.45 -7.74
C HIS A 161 26.34 0.52 -6.68
N ARG A 162 25.53 0.09 -5.70
CA ARG A 162 25.98 -0.84 -4.65
C ARG A 162 26.41 -2.20 -5.21
N ARG A 163 25.68 -2.75 -6.20
CA ARG A 163 26.04 -4.02 -6.85
C ARG A 163 27.30 -3.89 -7.70
N ALA A 164 27.45 -2.82 -8.48
CA ALA A 164 28.65 -2.56 -9.27
C ALA A 164 29.89 -2.47 -8.38
N LYS A 165 29.80 -1.72 -7.27
CA LYS A 165 30.89 -1.60 -6.29
C LYS A 165 31.32 -2.94 -5.70
N ALA A 166 30.37 -3.86 -5.46
CA ALA A 166 30.68 -5.20 -4.96
C ALA A 166 31.50 -6.05 -5.94
N PHE A 167 31.45 -5.73 -7.23
CA PHE A 167 32.25 -6.37 -8.28
C PHE A 167 33.47 -5.52 -8.70
N GLY A 168 33.77 -4.42 -8.00
CA GLY A 168 34.89 -3.53 -8.34
C GLY A 168 34.63 -2.59 -9.52
N PHE A 169 33.37 -2.46 -9.99
CA PHE A 169 32.99 -1.57 -11.07
C PHE A 169 32.37 -0.25 -10.56
N VAL A 170 32.51 0.82 -11.35
CA VAL A 170 31.83 2.11 -11.12
C VAL A 170 30.76 2.29 -12.18
N LEU A 171 29.53 2.60 -11.76
CA LEU A 171 28.44 2.91 -12.67
C LEU A 171 28.54 4.38 -13.09
N GLN A 172 28.65 4.63 -14.40
CA GLN A 172 28.56 5.97 -14.98
C GLN A 172 27.26 6.11 -15.78
N ALA A 173 26.64 7.29 -15.71
CA ALA A 173 25.51 7.62 -16.56
C ALA A 173 26.04 7.91 -17.97
N VAL A 174 25.45 7.26 -18.98
CA VAL A 174 25.73 7.60 -20.38
C VAL A 174 25.00 8.91 -20.69
N ALA A 175 25.73 9.93 -21.15
CA ALA A 175 25.12 11.14 -21.68
C ALA A 175 24.32 10.77 -22.94
N ALA A 176 23.07 11.21 -23.04
CA ALA A 176 22.31 11.00 -24.28
C ALA A 176 22.94 11.87 -25.37
N ASP A 177 23.66 11.26 -26.31
CA ASP A 177 24.19 11.95 -27.47
C ASP A 177 23.03 12.51 -28.30
N ALA A 178 22.94 13.84 -28.38
CA ALA A 178 22.00 14.59 -29.19
C ALA A 178 22.40 14.58 -30.68
N SER A 179 22.66 13.39 -31.25
CA SER A 179 23.18 13.26 -32.62
C SER A 179 22.53 12.13 -33.43
N THR A 180 21.21 11.98 -33.34
CA THR A 180 20.46 11.15 -34.32
C THR A 180 19.18 11.87 -34.71
N GLY A 181 19.25 12.70 -35.76
CA GLY A 181 18.07 13.36 -36.31
C GLY A 181 18.32 14.56 -37.23
N ALA A 182 19.44 14.60 -37.96
CA ALA A 182 19.59 15.48 -39.11
C ALA A 182 20.31 14.70 -40.22
N VAL A 183 19.57 13.87 -40.94
CA VAL A 183 19.95 13.45 -42.28
C VAL A 183 18.81 13.84 -43.19
N SER A 184 19.19 14.67 -44.16
CA SER A 184 18.41 15.35 -45.19
C SER A 184 17.63 14.42 -46.12
#